data_AF-A0A5K7XDY8-F1
#
_entry.id   AF-A0A5K7XDY8-F1
#
_cell.length_a   1.000
_cell.length_b   1.000
_cell.length_c   1.000
_cell.angle_alpha   90.00
_cell.angle_beta   90.00
_cell.angle_gamma   90.00
#
_symmetry.space_group_name_H-M   'P 1'
#
loop_
_entity.id
_entity.type
_entity.pdbx_description
1 polymer ?
#
loop_
_entity_poly.entity_id
_entity_poly.type
_entity_poly.pdbx_seq_one_letter_code
_entity_poly.pdbx_strand_id
1 'polypeptide(L)'
;MEKQNLTRASQELFQRTPDESFESLRALSTYCRAKREQSVDVWHPPSQITPELIGEDFGVRLGSDGAFLLNDWSFSQLCKCAAVGKETINRLSPHTAASALKETLPRSNKPLQFYHRDQVIRSIHGTGYTRLHDSDVVAMLQEFAVDFQPPQVGMNGATGLYAGEQDLFCFLIDPQGWTEIEGEAFAPGFFIWNSEVGKRSIGIETFWFQAVCQNHIVWDATEVVEFTRKHTSSVHSALTEMKRIIEALVAKRDERRAGFIEVIGRAMRTKLGDDADEVLKTLTKNGIGRSVAKQAMAIAEQQGRFTIFALVDALTRLSGEIVNAGDRTDADERAGALLALAQ
;
A
#
# COMPACT_ATOMS: atom_id res chain seq x y z
N MET A 1 -23.54 -0.47 5.91
CA MET A 1 -22.50 0.19 5.08
C MET A 1 -22.14 -0.68 3.87
N GLU A 2 -21.69 -0.14 2.71
CA GLU A 2 -21.22 -0.98 1.58
C GLU A 2 -19.84 -1.57 1.90
N LYS A 3 -19.72 -2.90 1.81
CA LYS A 3 -18.46 -3.64 2.01
C LYS A 3 -17.93 -4.11 0.65
N GLN A 4 -16.62 -4.05 0.46
CA GLN A 4 -15.98 -4.51 -0.77
C GLN A 4 -14.62 -5.14 -0.50
N ASN A 5 -14.17 -6.03 -1.39
CA ASN A 5 -12.84 -6.63 -1.30
C ASN A 5 -11.85 -5.80 -2.12
N LEU A 6 -10.72 -5.41 -1.52
CA LEU A 6 -9.67 -4.67 -2.22
C LEU A 6 -8.56 -5.63 -2.64
N THR A 7 -8.25 -5.62 -3.94
CA THR A 7 -7.27 -6.55 -4.55
C THR A 7 -5.99 -5.86 -5.01
N ARG A 8 -5.85 -4.54 -4.81
CA ARG A 8 -4.71 -3.76 -5.29
C ARG A 8 -3.37 -4.26 -4.74
N ALA A 9 -3.29 -4.48 -3.42
CA ALA A 9 -2.09 -5.04 -2.80
C ALA A 9 -1.81 -6.48 -3.24
N SER A 10 -2.85 -7.28 -3.47
CA SER A 10 -2.71 -8.63 -4.04
C SER A 10 -2.12 -8.61 -5.45
N GLN A 11 -2.55 -7.67 -6.30
CA GLN A 11 -1.99 -7.53 -7.64
C GLN A 11 -0.49 -7.17 -7.58
N GLU A 12 -0.11 -6.27 -6.68
CA GLU A 12 1.30 -5.91 -6.45
C GLU A 12 2.09 -7.14 -5.96
N LEU A 13 1.55 -7.92 -5.02
CA LEU A 13 2.17 -9.15 -4.51
C LEU A 13 2.58 -10.13 -5.62
N PHE A 14 1.74 -10.29 -6.66
CA PHE A 14 2.00 -11.23 -7.76
C PHE A 14 2.76 -10.63 -8.94
N GLN A 15 2.81 -9.30 -9.06
CA GLN A 15 3.54 -8.61 -10.13
C GLN A 15 4.98 -8.27 -9.74
N ARG A 16 5.27 -8.14 -8.45
CA ARG A 16 6.56 -7.68 -7.95
C ARG A 16 7.58 -8.78 -7.87
N THR A 17 8.80 -8.42 -8.17
CA THR A 17 9.98 -9.27 -8.03
C THR A 17 10.60 -9.13 -6.63
N PRO A 18 11.40 -10.11 -6.17
CA PRO A 18 12.01 -10.05 -4.83
C PRO A 18 12.89 -8.81 -4.61
N ASP A 19 13.59 -8.33 -5.63
CA ASP A 19 14.42 -7.12 -5.59
C ASP A 19 13.62 -5.81 -5.53
N GLU A 20 12.33 -5.86 -5.86
CA GLU A 20 11.42 -4.74 -5.71
C GLU A 20 10.67 -4.75 -4.37
N SER A 21 10.90 -5.74 -3.51
CA SER A 21 10.18 -5.94 -2.24
C SER A 21 11.05 -5.59 -1.03
N PHE A 22 10.49 -4.87 -0.06
CA PHE A 22 11.26 -4.33 1.07
C PHE A 22 10.72 -4.80 2.42
N GLU A 23 11.59 -5.17 3.35
CA GLU A 23 11.21 -5.67 4.67
C GLU A 23 10.63 -4.59 5.61
N SER A 24 10.98 -3.31 5.38
CA SER A 24 10.60 -2.20 6.26
C SER A 24 10.61 -0.87 5.54
N LEU A 25 9.87 0.11 6.07
CA LEU A 25 9.87 1.49 5.58
C LEU A 25 11.28 2.11 5.61
N ARG A 26 12.14 1.69 6.55
CA ARG A 26 13.54 2.15 6.62
C ARG A 26 14.36 1.63 5.44
N ALA A 27 14.25 0.34 5.11
CA ALA A 27 14.93 -0.24 3.96
C ALA A 27 14.47 0.42 2.66
N LEU A 28 13.16 0.58 2.51
CA LEU A 28 12.54 1.27 1.38
C LEU A 28 13.00 2.74 1.26
N SER A 29 13.02 3.49 2.37
CA SER A 29 13.49 4.89 2.42
C SER A 29 14.94 5.00 1.98
N THR A 30 15.80 4.09 2.45
CA THR A 30 17.22 4.06 2.07
C THR A 30 17.38 3.83 0.57
N TYR A 31 16.64 2.87 0.01
CA TYR A 31 16.63 2.60 -1.42
C TYR A 31 16.15 3.79 -2.25
N CYS A 32 15.01 4.39 -1.90
CA CYS A 32 14.46 5.53 -2.63
C CYS A 32 15.36 6.77 -2.57
N ARG A 33 16.04 7.02 -1.45
CA ARG A 33 17.02 8.11 -1.31
C ARG A 33 18.24 7.88 -2.20
N ALA A 34 18.84 6.69 -2.13
CA ALA A 34 19.98 6.34 -2.99
C ALA A 34 19.61 6.43 -4.48
N LYS A 35 18.42 5.95 -4.85
CA LYS A 35 17.88 6.07 -6.21
C LYS A 35 17.83 7.53 -6.67
N ARG A 36 17.31 8.44 -5.83
CA ARG A 36 17.25 9.88 -6.14
C ARG A 36 18.64 10.52 -6.24
N GLU A 37 19.55 10.22 -5.32
CA GLU A 37 20.92 10.77 -5.30
C GLU A 37 21.73 10.40 -6.56
N GLN A 38 21.46 9.23 -7.14
CA GLN A 38 22.09 8.75 -8.36
C GLN A 38 21.40 9.24 -9.64
N SER A 39 20.30 9.96 -9.52
CA SER A 39 19.48 10.36 -10.67
C SER A 39 19.58 11.85 -10.95
N VAL A 40 19.54 12.20 -12.23
CA VAL A 40 19.71 13.57 -12.72
C VAL A 40 18.66 13.86 -13.77
N ASP A 41 18.12 15.09 -13.73
CA ASP A 41 17.26 15.64 -14.77
C ASP A 41 18.08 16.55 -15.68
N VAL A 42 18.06 16.27 -16.99
CA VAL A 42 18.60 17.16 -18.03
C VAL A 42 17.50 17.58 -18.98
N TRP A 43 17.65 18.76 -19.60
CA TRP A 43 16.62 19.37 -20.42
C TRP A 43 17.16 19.70 -21.79
N HIS A 44 16.59 19.08 -22.83
CA HIS A 44 17.01 19.32 -24.21
C HIS A 44 15.83 19.62 -25.12
N PRO A 45 15.94 20.62 -26.02
CA PRO A 45 15.01 20.75 -27.11
C PRO A 45 15.14 19.55 -28.05
N PRO A 46 14.07 19.18 -28.76
CA PRO A 46 14.10 18.11 -29.76
C PRO A 46 15.23 18.18 -30.78
N SER A 47 15.67 19.37 -31.16
CA SER A 47 16.80 19.58 -32.08
C SER A 47 18.16 19.12 -31.55
N GLN A 48 18.29 18.90 -30.24
CA GLN A 48 19.50 18.38 -29.59
C GLN A 48 19.42 16.90 -29.23
N ILE A 49 18.31 16.23 -29.58
CA ILE A 49 18.14 14.79 -29.38
C ILE A 49 18.56 14.09 -30.67
N THR A 50 19.58 13.24 -30.58
CA THR A 50 19.99 12.40 -31.70
C THR A 50 19.81 10.94 -31.33
N PRO A 51 18.74 10.27 -31.80
CA PRO A 51 18.64 8.81 -31.71
C PRO A 51 19.79 8.16 -32.49
N GLU A 52 20.53 7.27 -31.84
CA GLU A 52 21.70 6.60 -32.42
C GLU A 52 21.95 5.24 -31.77
N LEU A 53 22.88 4.47 -32.34
CA LEU A 53 23.43 3.30 -31.66
C LEU A 53 24.58 3.72 -30.76
N ILE A 54 24.61 3.17 -29.54
CA ILE A 54 25.68 3.31 -28.57
C ILE A 54 26.30 1.92 -28.41
N GLY A 55 27.36 1.65 -29.17
CA GLY A 55 27.86 0.29 -29.34
C GLY A 55 26.89 -0.54 -30.18
N GLU A 56 26.40 -1.64 -29.63
CA GLU A 56 25.40 -2.50 -30.28
C GLU A 56 23.95 -2.17 -29.87
N ASP A 57 23.78 -1.35 -28.83
CA ASP A 57 22.48 -1.02 -28.26
C ASP A 57 21.92 0.29 -28.81
N PHE A 58 20.59 0.43 -28.77
CA PHE A 58 19.89 1.66 -29.14
C PHE A 58 19.91 2.68 -28.00
N GLY A 59 20.16 3.95 -28.32
CA GLY A 59 20.14 5.03 -27.34
C GLY A 59 19.89 6.40 -27.96
N VAL A 60 20.14 7.44 -27.16
CA VAL A 60 20.03 8.84 -27.54
C VAL A 60 21.25 9.62 -27.10
N ARG A 61 21.77 10.46 -27.98
CA ARG A 61 22.72 11.51 -27.64
C ARG A 61 21.96 12.79 -27.35
N LEU A 62 22.23 13.38 -26.18
CA LEU A 62 21.61 14.58 -25.66
C LEU A 62 22.65 15.69 -25.61
N GLY A 63 22.64 16.59 -26.60
CA GLY A 63 23.51 17.77 -26.62
C GLY A 63 24.96 17.49 -26.20
N SER A 64 25.42 18.20 -25.17
CA SER A 64 26.72 18.04 -24.52
C SER A 64 26.74 17.04 -23.36
N ASP A 65 25.59 16.60 -22.88
CA ASP A 65 25.43 15.70 -21.72
C ASP A 65 25.80 14.24 -22.06
N GLY A 66 25.90 13.93 -23.35
CA GLY A 66 26.48 12.68 -23.83
C GLY A 66 25.44 11.71 -24.35
N ALA A 67 25.78 10.42 -24.32
CA ALA A 67 24.99 9.36 -24.91
C ALA A 67 24.43 8.44 -23.82
N PHE A 68 23.12 8.19 -23.88
CA PHE A 68 22.38 7.42 -22.89
C PHE A 68 21.61 6.28 -23.57
N LEU A 69 21.63 5.12 -22.94
CA LEU A 69 20.75 4.00 -23.29
C LEU A 69 19.31 4.30 -22.85
N LEU A 70 18.37 3.55 -23.40
CA LEU A 70 16.95 3.61 -23.04
C LEU A 70 16.52 2.25 -22.50
N ASN A 71 15.79 2.25 -21.40
CA ASN A 71 14.99 1.07 -21.03
C ASN A 71 13.68 1.02 -21.85
N ASP A 72 12.93 -0.07 -21.73
CA ASP A 72 11.67 -0.27 -22.46
C ASP A 72 10.65 0.89 -22.24
N TRP A 73 10.61 1.44 -21.02
CA TRP A 73 9.71 2.53 -20.65
C TRP A 73 10.08 3.85 -21.33
N SER A 74 11.33 4.30 -21.17
CA SER A 74 11.83 5.54 -21.77
C SER A 74 11.84 5.47 -23.30
N PHE A 75 12.13 4.30 -23.88
CA PHE A 75 11.98 4.07 -25.32
C PHE A 75 10.53 4.24 -25.78
N SER A 76 9.57 3.67 -25.05
CA SER A 76 8.14 3.87 -25.32
C SER A 76 7.74 5.34 -25.25
N GLN A 77 8.31 6.12 -24.31
CA GLN A 77 8.09 7.56 -24.20
C GLN A 77 8.71 8.32 -25.38
N LEU A 78 9.92 7.96 -25.83
CA LEU A 78 10.55 8.54 -27.01
C LEU A 78 9.69 8.32 -28.27
N CYS A 79 9.20 7.10 -28.49
CA CYS A 79 8.29 6.79 -29.60
C CYS A 79 7.02 7.66 -29.54
N LYS A 80 6.43 7.83 -28.35
CA LYS A 80 5.28 8.73 -28.14
C LYS A 80 5.61 10.18 -28.47
N CYS A 81 6.77 10.69 -28.05
CA CYS A 81 7.23 12.04 -28.39
C CYS A 81 7.37 12.24 -29.91
N ALA A 82 7.84 11.22 -30.62
CA ALA A 82 7.98 11.20 -32.07
C ALA A 82 6.68 10.84 -32.82
N ALA A 83 5.56 10.65 -32.11
CA ALA A 83 4.26 10.25 -32.67
C ALA A 83 4.32 8.98 -33.54
N VAL A 84 5.18 8.02 -33.18
CA VAL A 84 5.32 6.72 -33.85
C VAL A 84 4.95 5.58 -32.91
N GLY A 85 4.42 4.48 -33.47
CA GLY A 85 4.12 3.27 -32.71
C GLY A 85 5.38 2.50 -32.34
N LYS A 86 5.54 2.16 -31.06
CA LYS A 86 6.69 1.38 -30.55
C LYS A 86 6.81 0.03 -31.25
N GLU A 87 5.69 -0.65 -31.48
CA GLU A 87 5.65 -1.96 -32.12
C GLU A 87 6.19 -1.89 -33.56
N THR A 88 5.94 -0.78 -34.26
CA THR A 88 6.50 -0.54 -35.59
C THR A 88 8.00 -0.35 -35.52
N ILE A 89 8.49 0.51 -34.61
CA ILE A 89 9.91 0.79 -34.47
C ILE A 89 10.68 -0.49 -34.07
N ASN A 90 10.13 -1.32 -33.18
CA ASN A 90 10.74 -2.58 -32.76
C ASN A 90 10.89 -3.63 -33.89
N ARG A 91 10.17 -3.47 -35.01
CA ARG A 91 10.31 -4.35 -36.19
C ARG A 91 11.38 -3.87 -37.17
N LEU A 92 11.93 -2.68 -36.97
CA LEU A 92 12.96 -2.11 -37.83
C LEU A 92 14.35 -2.55 -37.36
N SER A 93 15.32 -2.52 -38.28
CA SER A 93 16.73 -2.62 -37.85
C SER A 93 17.08 -1.43 -36.94
N PRO A 94 18.02 -1.58 -36.00
CA PRO A 94 18.42 -0.49 -35.10
C PRO A 94 18.78 0.82 -35.81
N HIS A 95 19.50 0.74 -36.94
CA HIS A 95 19.85 1.91 -37.75
C HIS A 95 18.61 2.57 -38.39
N THR A 96 17.67 1.76 -38.88
CA THR A 96 16.42 2.26 -39.46
C THR A 96 15.52 2.86 -38.39
N ALA A 97 15.45 2.26 -37.20
CA ALA A 97 14.73 2.79 -36.05
C ALA A 97 15.28 4.17 -35.62
N ALA A 98 16.61 4.30 -35.54
CA ALA A 98 17.26 5.57 -35.23
C ALA A 98 16.94 6.65 -36.26
N SER A 99 17.02 6.30 -37.55
CA SER A 99 16.70 7.23 -38.65
C SER A 99 15.22 7.64 -38.62
N ALA A 100 14.32 6.68 -38.44
CA ALA A 100 12.88 6.93 -38.37
C ALA A 100 12.54 7.86 -37.20
N LEU A 101 13.07 7.61 -36.00
CA LEU A 101 12.86 8.48 -34.84
C LEU A 101 13.48 9.87 -35.05
N LYS A 102 14.67 9.95 -35.64
CA LYS A 102 15.32 11.23 -35.94
C LYS A 102 14.49 12.09 -36.91
N GLU A 103 13.82 11.46 -37.88
CA GLU A 103 12.98 12.15 -38.86
C GLU A 103 11.61 12.56 -38.31
N THR A 104 11.07 11.82 -37.34
CA THR A 104 9.72 12.04 -36.79
C THR A 104 9.68 12.81 -35.47
N LEU A 105 10.81 12.98 -34.79
CA LEU A 105 10.90 13.84 -33.61
C LEU A 105 10.37 15.27 -33.92
N PRO A 106 9.65 15.90 -32.98
CA PRO A 106 8.98 17.16 -33.23
C PRO A 106 10.02 18.27 -33.44
N ARG A 107 9.85 19.13 -34.44
CA ARG A 107 10.76 20.27 -34.70
C ARG A 107 10.53 21.48 -33.79
N SER A 108 10.03 21.24 -32.57
CA SER A 108 9.70 22.27 -31.59
C SER A 108 10.94 22.70 -30.80
N ASN A 109 10.94 23.93 -30.29
CA ASN A 109 11.95 24.41 -29.33
C ASN A 109 11.55 24.15 -27.87
N LYS A 110 10.37 23.57 -27.60
CA LYS A 110 9.96 23.21 -26.25
C LYS A 110 10.84 22.06 -25.74
N PRO A 111 11.58 22.23 -24.63
CA PRO A 111 12.47 21.19 -24.13
C PRO A 111 11.71 20.01 -23.56
N LEU A 112 12.32 18.84 -23.65
CA LEU A 112 11.91 17.63 -22.96
C LEU A 112 12.83 17.42 -21.76
N GLN A 113 12.25 16.97 -20.65
CA GLN A 113 12.94 16.50 -19.46
C GLN A 113 13.38 15.06 -19.70
N PHE A 114 14.66 14.78 -19.50
CA PHE A 114 15.25 13.45 -19.48
C PHE A 114 15.73 13.17 -18.07
N TYR A 115 15.07 12.23 -17.40
CA TYR A 115 15.51 11.75 -16.10
C TYR A 115 16.34 10.50 -16.33
N HIS A 116 17.60 10.52 -15.92
CA HIS A 116 18.50 9.40 -16.07
C HIS A 116 19.14 9.02 -14.75
N ARG A 117 19.50 7.74 -14.65
CA ARG A 117 20.30 7.19 -13.57
C ARG A 117 21.40 6.37 -14.23
N ASP A 118 22.65 6.68 -13.90
CA ASP A 118 23.82 6.22 -14.64
C ASP A 118 23.68 6.63 -16.12
N GLN A 119 24.04 5.74 -17.06
CA GLN A 119 23.94 5.96 -18.50
C GLN A 119 22.62 5.44 -19.10
N VAL A 120 21.54 5.38 -18.30
CA VAL A 120 20.23 4.91 -18.76
C VAL A 120 19.16 5.96 -18.46
N ILE A 121 18.47 6.42 -19.50
CA ILE A 121 17.27 7.24 -19.35
C ILE A 121 16.17 6.39 -18.70
N ARG A 122 15.62 6.89 -17.61
CA ARG A 122 14.53 6.27 -16.86
C ARG A 122 13.18 6.84 -17.25
N SER A 123 13.13 8.12 -17.65
CA SER A 123 11.92 8.70 -18.21
C SER A 123 12.16 9.92 -19.10
N ILE A 124 11.22 10.15 -20.02
CA ILE A 124 11.17 11.32 -20.91
C ILE A 124 9.81 12.00 -20.74
N HIS A 125 9.80 13.30 -20.44
CA HIS A 125 8.58 14.07 -20.26
C HIS A 125 8.65 15.45 -20.91
N GLY A 126 7.49 16.05 -21.20
CA GLY A 126 7.40 17.45 -21.60
C GLY A 126 7.40 18.39 -20.39
N THR A 127 7.50 19.70 -20.64
CA THR A 127 7.54 20.75 -19.61
C THR A 127 6.34 20.80 -18.65
N GLY A 128 5.23 20.14 -18.98
CA GLY A 128 4.04 20.07 -18.11
C GLY A 128 4.15 19.02 -17.01
N TYR A 129 5.14 18.12 -17.08
CA TYR A 129 5.38 17.11 -16.06
C TYR A 129 6.15 17.72 -14.89
N THR A 130 5.75 17.39 -13.67
CA THR A 130 6.51 17.70 -12.48
C THR A 130 6.74 16.42 -11.71
N ARG A 131 8.01 16.12 -11.48
CA ARG A 131 8.45 14.92 -10.77
C ARG A 131 8.17 15.07 -9.29
N LEU A 132 7.54 14.05 -8.71
CA LEU A 132 7.45 13.86 -7.26
C LEU A 132 8.22 12.58 -6.98
N HIS A 133 9.32 12.69 -6.24
CA HIS A 133 10.19 11.55 -5.99
C HIS A 133 9.57 10.57 -5.01
N ASP A 134 9.83 9.28 -5.24
CA ASP A 134 9.39 8.22 -4.31
C ASP A 134 9.96 8.46 -2.90
N SER A 135 11.18 9.03 -2.81
CA SER A 135 11.81 9.39 -1.53
C SER A 135 10.98 10.37 -0.70
N ASP A 136 10.30 11.32 -1.34
CA ASP A 136 9.50 12.34 -0.65
C ASP A 136 8.21 11.73 -0.10
N VAL A 137 7.62 10.77 -0.83
CA VAL A 137 6.45 10.00 -0.39
C VAL A 137 6.81 9.12 0.81
N VAL A 138 7.94 8.41 0.75
CA VAL A 138 8.38 7.55 1.86
C VAL A 138 8.79 8.39 3.08
N ALA A 139 9.41 9.55 2.88
CA ALA A 139 9.72 10.47 3.98
C ALA A 139 8.45 10.96 4.70
N MET A 140 7.42 11.34 3.94
CA MET A 140 6.10 11.70 4.50
C MET A 140 5.50 10.54 5.31
N LEU A 141 5.58 9.31 4.80
CA LEU A 141 5.11 8.13 5.53
C LEU A 141 5.84 7.91 6.86
N GLN A 142 7.17 8.04 6.86
CA GLN A 142 7.97 7.86 8.09
C GLN A 142 7.66 8.92 9.15
N GLU A 143 7.20 10.10 8.75
CA GLU A 143 6.88 11.20 9.66
C GLU A 143 5.44 11.09 10.20
N PHE A 144 4.47 10.73 9.37
CA PHE A 144 3.04 10.85 9.71
C PHE A 144 2.30 9.52 9.89
N ALA A 145 2.85 8.40 9.42
CA ALA A 145 2.21 7.08 9.53
C ALA A 145 2.87 6.20 10.62
N VAL A 146 3.26 6.79 11.75
CA VAL A 146 4.04 6.14 12.81
C VAL A 146 3.37 4.91 13.44
N ASP A 147 2.04 4.91 13.51
CA ASP A 147 1.25 3.80 14.06
C ASP A 147 0.99 2.69 13.02
N PHE A 148 1.37 2.92 11.77
CA PHE A 148 1.08 2.00 10.68
C PHE A 148 2.33 1.21 10.30
N GLN A 149 2.13 -0.08 10.05
CA GLN A 149 3.17 -1.00 9.64
C GLN A 149 2.71 -1.83 8.44
N PRO A 150 3.64 -2.46 7.69
CA PRO A 150 3.26 -3.40 6.65
C PRO A 150 2.37 -4.52 7.22
N PRO A 151 1.42 -5.07 6.45
CA PRO A 151 0.64 -6.23 6.87
C PRO A 151 1.54 -7.44 7.14
N GLN A 152 0.92 -8.53 7.59
CA GLN A 152 1.62 -9.80 7.68
C GLN A 152 2.29 -10.18 6.35
N VAL A 153 3.42 -10.87 6.48
CA VAL A 153 4.20 -11.36 5.34
C VAL A 153 3.29 -12.19 4.43
N GLY A 154 3.30 -11.84 3.15
CA GLY A 154 2.54 -12.52 2.12
C GLY A 154 3.09 -13.91 1.84
N MET A 155 2.33 -14.71 1.09
CA MET A 155 2.67 -16.10 0.78
C MET A 155 3.98 -16.27 -0.02
N ASN A 156 4.51 -15.20 -0.61
CA ASN A 156 5.79 -15.16 -1.32
C ASN A 156 6.94 -14.51 -0.52
N GLY A 157 6.71 -14.16 0.76
CA GLY A 157 7.70 -13.49 1.60
C GLY A 157 7.69 -11.96 1.56
N ALA A 158 6.87 -11.32 0.71
CA ALA A 158 6.81 -9.87 0.63
C ALA A 158 5.93 -9.24 1.72
N THR A 159 6.25 -8.01 2.11
CA THR A 159 5.59 -7.30 3.23
C THR A 159 4.46 -6.37 2.79
N GLY A 160 4.31 -6.08 1.49
CA GLY A 160 3.41 -5.02 1.02
C GLY A 160 4.11 -3.68 0.75
N LEU A 161 5.44 -3.63 0.90
CA LEU A 161 6.27 -2.48 0.52
C LEU A 161 7.05 -2.78 -0.75
N TYR A 162 6.80 -2.00 -1.79
CA TYR A 162 7.38 -2.23 -3.12
C TYR A 162 7.93 -0.95 -3.74
N ALA A 163 9.12 -1.04 -4.33
CA ALA A 163 9.67 0.02 -5.19
C ALA A 163 10.48 -0.57 -6.33
N GLY A 164 9.97 -0.38 -7.55
CA GLY A 164 10.65 -0.77 -8.77
C GLY A 164 11.37 0.37 -9.47
N GLU A 165 11.77 0.10 -10.70
CA GLU A 165 12.27 1.17 -11.58
C GLU A 165 11.17 2.18 -11.92
N GLN A 166 9.92 1.72 -12.03
CA GLN A 166 8.84 2.51 -12.60
C GLN A 166 7.85 3.09 -11.59
N ASP A 167 7.72 2.52 -10.40
CA ASP A 167 6.73 2.97 -9.42
C ASP A 167 7.02 2.43 -8.00
N LEU A 168 6.36 3.08 -7.04
CA LEU A 168 6.35 2.78 -5.61
C LEU A 168 4.94 2.36 -5.20
N PHE A 169 4.80 1.33 -4.37
CA PHE A 169 3.56 0.95 -3.69
C PHE A 169 3.82 0.64 -2.22
N CYS A 170 2.99 1.17 -1.32
CA CYS A 170 3.04 0.85 0.10
C CYS A 170 1.63 0.42 0.57
N PHE A 171 1.54 -0.75 1.18
CA PHE A 171 0.36 -1.18 1.95
C PHE A 171 0.72 -1.16 3.42
N LEU A 172 0.00 -0.33 4.18
CA LEU A 172 0.20 -0.17 5.61
C LEU A 172 -1.12 -0.33 6.35
N ILE A 173 -1.08 -0.99 7.51
CA ILE A 173 -2.21 -1.21 8.41
C ILE A 173 -1.84 -0.80 9.83
N ASP A 174 -2.84 -0.40 10.61
CA ASP A 174 -2.69 -0.28 12.06
C ASP A 174 -3.21 -1.56 12.73
N PRO A 175 -2.32 -2.47 13.15
CA PRO A 175 -2.71 -3.74 13.78
C PRO A 175 -3.32 -3.55 15.18
N GLN A 176 -3.14 -2.39 15.82
CA GLN A 176 -3.62 -2.09 17.17
C GLN A 176 -4.82 -1.15 17.16
N GLY A 177 -5.16 -0.58 16.01
CA GLY A 177 -6.23 0.38 15.79
C GLY A 177 -7.61 -0.23 15.67
N TRP A 178 -7.88 -1.37 16.30
CA TRP A 178 -9.19 -2.01 16.25
C TRP A 178 -10.26 -1.14 16.90
N THR A 179 -11.38 -1.00 16.20
CA THR A 179 -12.54 -0.22 16.63
C THR A 179 -13.82 -0.94 16.23
N GLU A 180 -14.93 -0.61 16.89
CA GLU A 180 -16.24 -1.12 16.53
C GLU A 180 -16.92 -0.21 15.49
N ILE A 181 -17.39 -0.80 14.39
CA ILE A 181 -18.24 -0.13 13.40
C ILE A 181 -19.47 -1.02 13.18
N GLU A 182 -20.66 -0.51 13.47
CA GLU A 182 -21.93 -1.26 13.33
C GLU A 182 -21.93 -2.63 14.07
N GLY A 183 -21.21 -2.75 15.19
CA GLY A 183 -21.15 -3.99 16.00
C GLY A 183 -20.05 -4.97 15.59
N GLU A 184 -19.25 -4.66 14.57
CA GLU A 184 -18.16 -5.49 14.07
C GLU A 184 -16.80 -4.81 14.27
N ALA A 185 -15.74 -5.61 14.42
CA ALA A 185 -14.38 -5.11 14.64
C ALA A 185 -13.69 -4.78 13.30
N PHE A 186 -13.16 -3.56 13.20
CA PHE A 186 -12.39 -3.09 12.05
C PHE A 186 -11.09 -2.42 12.48
N ALA A 187 -10.04 -2.62 11.69
CA ALA A 187 -8.78 -1.88 11.79
C ALA A 187 -8.63 -0.93 10.59
N PRO A 188 -7.98 0.23 10.76
CA PRO A 188 -7.71 1.14 9.66
C PRO A 188 -6.45 0.71 8.89
N GLY A 189 -6.48 0.92 7.58
CA GLY A 189 -5.34 0.70 6.71
C GLY A 189 -5.42 1.59 5.48
N PHE A 190 -4.33 1.62 4.72
CA PHE A 190 -4.29 2.36 3.47
C PHE A 190 -3.26 1.81 2.48
N PHE A 191 -3.49 2.09 1.21
CA PHE A 191 -2.53 1.96 0.13
C PHE A 191 -2.00 3.33 -0.28
N ILE A 192 -0.73 3.41 -0.64
CA ILE A 192 -0.14 4.57 -1.30
C ILE A 192 0.61 4.10 -2.53
N TRP A 193 0.56 4.89 -3.60
CA TRP A 193 1.35 4.64 -4.79
C TRP A 193 1.87 5.91 -5.42
N ASN A 194 3.03 5.82 -6.05
CA ASN A 194 3.63 6.91 -6.82
C ASN A 194 4.32 6.38 -8.07
N SER A 195 4.60 7.26 -9.03
CA SER A 195 5.55 6.98 -10.10
C SER A 195 6.30 8.23 -10.49
N GLU A 196 7.54 8.34 -10.02
CA GLU A 196 8.41 9.44 -10.42
C GLU A 196 8.72 9.42 -11.93
N VAL A 197 8.63 8.28 -12.63
CA VAL A 197 8.82 8.18 -14.10
C VAL A 197 7.53 8.29 -14.92
N GLY A 198 6.41 8.63 -14.27
CA GLY A 198 5.13 8.90 -14.91
C GLY A 198 4.40 7.69 -15.49
N LYS A 199 4.56 6.50 -14.90
CA LYS A 199 3.75 5.30 -15.17
C LYS A 199 2.33 5.40 -14.62
N ARG A 200 2.17 6.06 -13.48
CA ARG A 200 0.88 6.29 -12.80
C ARG A 200 0.88 7.63 -12.06
N SER A 201 -0.29 8.04 -11.57
CA SER A 201 -0.44 9.17 -10.65
C SER A 201 0.13 8.85 -9.27
N ILE A 202 0.30 9.87 -8.43
CA ILE A 202 0.37 9.73 -6.98
C ILE A 202 -1.05 9.51 -6.44
N GLY A 203 -1.21 8.65 -5.43
CA GLY A 203 -2.49 8.46 -4.76
C GLY A 203 -2.40 7.76 -3.41
N ILE A 204 -3.52 7.85 -2.67
CA ILE A 204 -3.80 7.15 -1.41
C ILE A 204 -5.21 6.58 -1.46
N GLU A 205 -5.40 5.38 -0.92
CA GLU A 205 -6.69 4.74 -0.72
C GLU A 205 -6.77 4.27 0.74
N THR A 206 -7.60 4.90 1.56
CA THR A 206 -7.80 4.53 2.97
C THR A 206 -9.03 3.65 3.11
N PHE A 207 -9.01 2.73 4.06
CA PHE A 207 -10.11 1.80 4.30
C PHE A 207 -10.11 1.30 5.75
N TRP A 208 -11.26 0.79 6.17
CA TRP A 208 -11.43 0.00 7.40
C TRP A 208 -11.65 -1.44 7.00
N PHE A 209 -10.93 -2.38 7.59
CA PHE A 209 -10.97 -3.80 7.19
C PHE A 209 -11.13 -4.74 8.39
N GLN A 210 -11.72 -5.92 8.14
CA GLN A 210 -11.85 -6.98 9.15
C GLN A 210 -10.70 -7.99 9.07
N ALA A 211 -10.23 -8.28 7.85
CA ALA A 211 -9.13 -9.23 7.66
C ALA A 211 -8.27 -8.90 6.45
N VAL A 212 -6.98 -9.24 6.56
CA VAL A 212 -6.04 -9.31 5.44
C VAL A 212 -5.57 -10.75 5.36
N CYS A 213 -5.52 -11.32 4.17
CA CYS A 213 -4.97 -12.67 3.95
C CYS A 213 -3.50 -12.63 3.48
N GLN A 214 -2.80 -13.77 3.51
CA GLN A 214 -1.41 -13.87 3.00
C GLN A 214 -1.27 -13.61 1.50
N ASN A 215 -2.37 -13.57 0.76
CA ASN A 215 -2.39 -13.10 -0.63
C ASN A 215 -2.56 -11.57 -0.75
N HIS A 216 -2.53 -10.84 0.38
CA HIS A 216 -2.74 -9.38 0.50
C HIS A 216 -4.06 -8.87 -0.08
N ILE A 217 -5.10 -9.71 -0.09
CA ILE A 217 -6.48 -9.24 -0.27
C ILE A 217 -6.97 -8.66 1.05
N VAL A 218 -7.57 -7.47 0.98
CA VAL A 218 -8.28 -6.83 2.10
C VAL A 218 -9.75 -7.20 1.98
N TRP A 219 -10.26 -7.92 2.98
CA TRP A 219 -11.63 -8.41 2.99
C TRP A 219 -12.55 -7.43 3.72
N ASP A 220 -13.76 -7.30 3.19
CA ASP A 220 -14.85 -6.55 3.79
C ASP A 220 -14.47 -5.08 4.08
N ALA A 221 -13.65 -4.50 3.21
CA ALA A 221 -13.21 -3.13 3.32
C ALA A 221 -14.40 -2.19 3.22
N THR A 222 -14.41 -1.19 4.09
CA THR A 222 -15.50 -0.23 4.19
C THR A 222 -14.99 1.18 4.47
N GLU A 223 -15.86 2.16 4.29
CA GLU A 223 -15.53 3.59 4.26
C GLU A 223 -14.29 3.89 3.41
N VAL A 224 -14.24 3.27 2.22
CA VAL A 224 -13.10 3.39 1.32
C VAL A 224 -13.07 4.79 0.73
N VAL A 225 -11.95 5.48 0.89
CA VAL A 225 -11.73 6.84 0.37
C VAL A 225 -10.47 6.85 -0.48
N GLU A 226 -10.60 7.23 -1.74
CA GLU A 226 -9.49 7.33 -2.69
C GLU A 226 -9.21 8.79 -3.05
N PHE A 227 -7.93 9.15 -3.06
CA PHE A 227 -7.43 10.42 -3.56
C PHE A 227 -6.30 10.17 -4.56
N THR A 228 -6.34 10.86 -5.70
CA THR A 228 -5.28 10.81 -6.70
C THR A 228 -4.92 12.18 -7.25
N ARG A 229 -3.67 12.34 -7.70
CA ARG A 229 -3.21 13.57 -8.36
C ARG A 229 -2.23 13.25 -9.49
N LYS A 230 -2.39 13.93 -10.63
CA LYS A 230 -1.47 13.82 -11.77
C LYS A 230 -0.17 14.56 -11.48
N HIS A 231 0.91 14.10 -12.12
CA HIS A 231 2.25 14.70 -12.05
C HIS A 231 2.35 15.98 -12.88
N THR A 232 1.66 17.04 -12.44
CA THR A 232 1.72 18.39 -13.00
C THR A 232 2.29 19.35 -11.96
N SER A 233 2.33 20.65 -12.26
CA SER A 233 2.86 21.68 -11.35
C SER A 233 2.28 21.65 -9.92
N SER A 234 1.07 21.12 -9.73
CA SER A 234 0.44 20.99 -8.42
C SER A 234 0.76 19.69 -7.68
N VAL A 235 1.57 18.77 -8.23
CA VAL A 235 1.77 17.42 -7.67
C VAL A 235 2.27 17.44 -6.22
N HIS A 236 3.14 18.39 -5.84
CA HIS A 236 3.67 18.48 -4.49
C HIS A 236 2.60 18.74 -3.43
N SER A 237 1.49 19.41 -3.80
CA SER A 237 0.35 19.59 -2.90
C SER A 237 -0.39 18.27 -2.58
N ALA A 238 -0.13 17.19 -3.33
CA ALA A 238 -0.63 15.86 -3.01
C ALA A 238 -0.09 15.36 -1.67
N LEU A 239 1.16 15.66 -1.32
CA LEU A 239 1.74 15.24 -0.04
C LEU A 239 0.99 15.86 1.15
N THR A 240 0.66 17.15 1.05
CA THR A 240 -0.15 17.85 2.07
C THR A 240 -1.54 17.24 2.22
N GLU A 241 -2.17 16.87 1.11
CA GLU A 241 -3.51 16.29 1.14
C GLU A 241 -3.49 14.85 1.68
N MET A 242 -2.52 14.04 1.25
CA MET A 242 -2.31 12.68 1.76
C MET A 242 -2.03 12.68 3.25
N LYS A 243 -1.21 13.63 3.73
CA LYS A 243 -1.00 13.85 5.17
C LYS A 243 -2.33 14.08 5.90
N ARG A 244 -3.16 15.00 5.42
CA ARG A 244 -4.47 15.28 6.03
C ARG A 244 -5.38 14.06 6.04
N ILE A 245 -5.36 13.26 4.97
CA ILE A 245 -6.14 12.01 4.88
C ILE A 245 -5.67 11.00 5.93
N ILE A 246 -4.35 10.83 6.11
CA ILE A 246 -3.78 9.95 7.14
C ILE A 246 -4.14 10.47 8.55
N GLU A 247 -3.96 11.77 8.81
CA GLU A 247 -4.31 12.39 10.10
C GLU A 247 -5.80 12.25 10.40
N ALA A 248 -6.68 12.40 9.41
CA ALA A 248 -8.12 12.20 9.56
C ALA A 248 -8.46 10.73 9.86
N LEU A 249 -7.78 9.76 9.23
CA LEU A 249 -7.96 8.34 9.53
C LEU A 249 -7.56 8.02 10.97
N VAL A 250 -6.43 8.56 11.43
CA VAL A 250 -5.95 8.43 12.83
C VAL A 250 -6.91 9.08 13.82
N ALA A 251 -7.36 10.31 13.56
CA ALA A 251 -8.30 11.00 14.42
C ALA A 251 -9.62 10.22 14.55
N LYS A 252 -10.12 9.67 13.44
CA LYS A 252 -11.34 8.84 13.41
C LYS A 252 -11.15 7.54 14.19
N ARG A 253 -9.97 6.92 14.10
CA ARG A 253 -9.59 5.76 14.93
C ARG A 253 -9.61 6.10 16.41
N ASP A 254 -8.98 7.20 16.81
CA ASP A 254 -8.88 7.58 18.21
C ASP A 254 -10.25 7.94 18.81
N GLU A 255 -11.10 8.62 18.03
CA GLU A 255 -12.49 8.90 18.40
C GLU A 255 -13.30 7.61 18.64
N ARG A 256 -13.22 6.65 17.70
CA ARG A 256 -13.91 5.36 17.82
C ARG A 256 -13.33 4.49 18.94
N ARG A 257 -12.02 4.56 19.16
CA ARG A 257 -11.32 3.82 20.23
C ARG A 257 -11.74 4.31 21.60
N ALA A 258 -12.02 5.61 21.77
CA ALA A 258 -12.54 6.14 23.03
C ALA A 258 -13.89 5.51 23.41
N GLY A 259 -14.80 5.36 22.44
CA GLY A 259 -16.06 4.63 22.64
C GLY A 259 -15.83 3.15 22.97
N PHE A 260 -14.89 2.51 22.29
CA PHE A 260 -14.54 1.10 22.54
C PHE A 260 -13.90 0.87 23.92
N ILE A 261 -13.05 1.77 24.41
CA ILE A 261 -12.46 1.69 25.76
C ILE A 261 -13.54 1.77 26.83
N GLU A 262 -14.61 2.55 26.63
CA GLU A 262 -15.73 2.58 27.57
C GLU A 262 -16.45 1.22 27.63
N VAL A 263 -16.69 0.61 26.47
CA VAL A 263 -17.30 -0.73 26.35
C VAL A 263 -16.43 -1.79 26.99
N ILE A 264 -15.13 -1.81 26.70
CA ILE A 264 -14.17 -2.75 27.33
C ILE A 264 -14.08 -2.51 28.84
N GLY A 265 -14.01 -1.26 29.28
CA GLY A 265 -14.02 -0.91 30.69
C GLY A 265 -15.30 -1.35 31.40
N ARG A 266 -16.45 -1.41 30.70
CA ARG A 266 -17.69 -1.99 31.21
C ARG A 266 -17.60 -3.52 31.23
N ALA A 267 -17.14 -4.14 30.14
CA ALA A 267 -16.97 -5.59 30.00
C ALA A 267 -16.00 -6.20 31.02
N MET A 268 -14.98 -5.46 31.45
CA MET A 268 -14.04 -5.87 32.52
C MET A 268 -14.69 -5.88 33.90
N ARG A 269 -15.78 -5.13 34.11
CA ARG A 269 -16.49 -5.04 35.39
C ARG A 269 -17.77 -5.89 35.41
N THR A 270 -18.40 -6.08 34.25
CA THR A 270 -19.62 -6.87 34.10
C THR A 270 -19.30 -8.36 34.09
N LYS A 271 -19.93 -9.11 35.00
CA LYS A 271 -19.90 -10.57 35.01
C LYS A 271 -20.82 -11.13 33.93
N LEU A 272 -20.39 -12.17 33.22
CA LEU A 272 -21.24 -12.86 32.24
C LEU A 272 -22.30 -13.77 32.92
N GLY A 273 -22.06 -14.16 34.16
CA GLY A 273 -22.97 -14.93 35.01
C GLY A 273 -22.42 -15.04 36.44
N ASP A 274 -23.28 -15.39 37.39
CA ASP A 274 -22.91 -15.52 38.80
C ASP A 274 -22.25 -16.87 39.12
N ASP A 275 -22.51 -17.89 38.30
CA ASP A 275 -21.92 -19.22 38.40
C ASP A 275 -21.50 -19.81 37.04
N ALA A 276 -20.76 -20.92 37.08
CA ALA A 276 -20.23 -21.58 35.89
C ALA A 276 -21.32 -22.14 34.95
N ASP A 277 -22.47 -22.55 35.49
CA ASP A 277 -23.55 -23.12 34.67
C ASP A 277 -24.29 -22.02 33.89
N GLU A 278 -24.50 -20.87 34.50
CA GLU A 278 -25.06 -19.69 33.86
C GLU A 278 -24.13 -19.15 32.76
N VAL A 279 -22.84 -19.05 33.04
CA VAL A 279 -21.81 -18.63 32.07
C VAL A 279 -21.78 -19.59 30.87
N LEU A 280 -21.78 -20.90 31.11
CA LEU A 280 -21.78 -21.90 30.04
C LEU A 280 -23.04 -21.80 29.16
N LYS A 281 -24.19 -21.55 29.78
CA LYS A 281 -25.47 -21.35 29.06
C LYS A 281 -25.43 -20.09 28.21
N THR A 282 -24.91 -18.99 28.72
CA THR A 282 -24.77 -17.72 27.99
C THR A 282 -23.79 -17.84 26.83
N LEU A 283 -22.63 -18.47 27.01
CA LEU A 283 -21.67 -18.72 25.93
C LEU A 283 -22.28 -19.59 24.82
N THR A 284 -22.97 -20.67 25.18
CA THR A 284 -23.59 -21.57 24.20
C THR A 284 -24.74 -20.88 23.45
N LYS A 285 -25.52 -20.03 24.14
CA LYS A 285 -26.59 -19.22 23.53
C LYS A 285 -26.04 -18.24 22.48
N ASN A 286 -24.82 -17.74 22.67
CA ASN A 286 -24.13 -16.84 21.75
C ASN A 286 -23.26 -17.57 20.72
N GLY A 287 -23.54 -18.86 20.46
CA GLY A 287 -22.92 -19.60 19.35
C GLY A 287 -21.51 -20.15 19.63
N ILE A 288 -21.04 -20.10 20.88
CA ILE A 288 -19.78 -20.72 21.29
C ILE A 288 -19.99 -22.21 21.52
N GLY A 289 -19.18 -23.04 20.86
CA GLY A 289 -19.22 -24.49 21.02
C GLY A 289 -18.92 -24.92 22.46
N ARG A 290 -19.67 -25.89 22.99
CA ARG A 290 -19.60 -26.29 24.41
C ARG A 290 -18.18 -26.68 24.88
N SER A 291 -17.38 -27.31 24.02
CA SER A 291 -15.98 -27.67 24.33
C SER A 291 -15.11 -26.43 24.49
N VAL A 292 -15.22 -25.49 23.55
CA VAL A 292 -14.48 -24.22 23.54
C VAL A 292 -14.90 -23.34 24.72
N ALA A 293 -16.21 -23.29 25.02
CA ALA A 293 -16.72 -22.55 26.17
C ALA A 293 -16.11 -23.04 27.50
N LYS A 294 -16.01 -24.36 27.70
CA LYS A 294 -15.39 -24.93 28.91
C LYS A 294 -13.89 -24.62 29.00
N GLN A 295 -13.17 -24.67 27.87
CA GLN A 295 -11.75 -24.29 27.82
C GLN A 295 -11.55 -22.81 28.14
N ALA A 296 -12.37 -21.94 27.54
CA ALA A 296 -12.33 -20.50 27.80
C ALA A 296 -12.65 -20.16 29.26
N MET A 297 -13.66 -20.83 29.84
CA MET A 297 -13.97 -20.69 31.26
C MET A 297 -12.80 -21.12 32.15
N ALA A 298 -12.12 -22.24 31.85
CA ALA A 298 -10.96 -22.67 32.62
C ALA A 298 -9.81 -21.65 32.57
N ILE A 299 -9.60 -20.98 31.43
CA ILE A 299 -8.61 -19.90 31.28
C ILE A 299 -9.05 -18.65 32.06
N ALA A 300 -10.33 -18.27 31.98
CA ALA A 300 -10.88 -17.11 32.70
C ALA A 300 -10.91 -17.31 34.22
N GLU A 301 -11.11 -18.53 34.70
CA GLU A 301 -11.11 -18.88 36.13
C GLU A 301 -9.72 -18.68 36.76
N GLN A 302 -8.64 -18.92 36.00
CA GLN A 302 -7.27 -18.60 36.43
C GLN A 302 -7.04 -17.09 36.60
N GLN A 303 -7.81 -16.25 35.90
CA GLN A 303 -7.79 -14.80 36.04
C GLN A 303 -8.73 -14.29 37.16
N GLY A 304 -9.44 -15.20 37.84
CA GLY A 304 -10.16 -14.96 39.09
C GLY A 304 -11.62 -14.52 38.98
N ARG A 305 -12.16 -14.25 37.76
CA ARG A 305 -13.57 -13.87 37.54
C ARG A 305 -14.07 -14.21 36.12
N PHE A 306 -15.33 -14.63 35.99
CA PHE A 306 -16.05 -14.73 34.70
C PHE A 306 -16.61 -13.38 34.23
N THR A 307 -15.72 -12.41 34.02
CA THR A 307 -16.13 -11.16 33.37
C THR A 307 -16.31 -11.38 31.88
N ILE A 308 -17.12 -10.55 31.23
CA ILE A 308 -17.28 -10.58 29.78
C ILE A 308 -15.90 -10.50 29.13
N PHE A 309 -15.07 -9.57 29.58
CA PHE A 309 -13.70 -9.41 29.07
C PHE A 309 -12.84 -10.67 29.25
N ALA A 310 -12.82 -11.28 30.44
CA ALA A 310 -11.99 -12.47 30.69
C ALA A 310 -12.37 -13.66 29.80
N LEU A 311 -13.67 -13.78 29.47
CA LEU A 311 -14.16 -14.83 28.58
C LEU A 311 -13.89 -14.52 27.11
N VAL A 312 -14.00 -13.26 26.70
CA VAL A 312 -13.60 -12.82 25.34
C VAL A 312 -12.10 -13.03 25.14
N ASP A 313 -11.26 -12.57 26.07
CA ASP A 313 -9.80 -12.77 26.05
C ASP A 313 -9.43 -14.25 25.96
N ALA A 314 -10.06 -15.09 26.77
CA ALA A 314 -9.85 -16.53 26.73
C ALA A 314 -10.25 -17.16 25.39
N LEU A 315 -11.36 -16.71 24.79
CA LEU A 315 -11.81 -17.19 23.48
C LEU A 315 -10.90 -16.74 22.34
N THR A 316 -10.45 -15.48 22.36
CA THR A 316 -9.50 -14.94 21.39
C THR A 316 -8.12 -15.60 21.52
N ARG A 317 -7.73 -16.03 22.72
CA ARG A 317 -6.50 -16.82 22.90
C ARG A 317 -6.63 -18.21 22.28
N LEU A 318 -7.80 -18.84 22.42
CA LEU A 318 -8.08 -20.16 21.82
C LEU A 318 -8.23 -20.07 20.28
N SER A 319 -8.78 -18.99 19.75
CA SER A 319 -8.86 -18.78 18.29
C SER A 319 -7.47 -18.66 17.65
N GLY A 320 -6.49 -18.12 18.39
CA GLY A 320 -5.09 -18.05 17.96
C GLY A 320 -4.44 -19.41 17.65
N GLU A 321 -5.01 -20.52 18.14
CA GLU A 321 -4.55 -21.89 17.86
C GLU A 321 -5.18 -22.47 16.57
N ILE A 322 -6.15 -21.78 15.97
CA ILE A 322 -6.83 -22.20 14.75
C ILE A 322 -5.94 -21.93 13.53
N VAL A 323 -5.64 -23.00 12.78
CA VAL A 323 -4.76 -22.96 11.59
C VAL A 323 -5.42 -22.22 10.42
N ASN A 324 -6.73 -22.42 10.24
CA ASN A 324 -7.48 -21.83 9.13
C ASN A 324 -7.90 -20.41 9.45
N ALA A 325 -7.47 -19.44 8.64
CA ALA A 325 -7.75 -18.03 8.87
C ALA A 325 -9.25 -17.69 8.88
N GLY A 326 -10.06 -18.32 8.02
CA GLY A 326 -11.52 -18.11 8.00
C GLY A 326 -12.19 -18.59 9.29
N ASP A 327 -11.87 -19.82 9.72
CA ASP A 327 -12.39 -20.38 10.98
C ASP A 327 -11.94 -19.58 12.20
N ARG A 328 -10.75 -18.98 12.16
CA ARG A 328 -10.25 -18.06 13.19
C ARG A 328 -11.07 -16.76 13.23
N THR A 329 -11.32 -16.14 12.07
CA THR A 329 -12.15 -14.94 11.98
C THR A 329 -13.55 -15.20 12.52
N ASP A 330 -14.19 -16.31 12.11
CA ASP A 330 -15.51 -16.70 12.61
C ASP A 330 -15.52 -16.90 14.13
N ALA A 331 -14.43 -17.44 14.70
CA ALA A 331 -14.29 -17.62 16.14
C ALA A 331 -14.07 -16.28 16.87
N ASP A 332 -13.26 -15.38 16.31
CA ASP A 332 -12.99 -14.05 16.86
C ASP A 332 -14.23 -13.15 16.79
N GLU A 333 -15.02 -13.21 15.72
CA GLU A 333 -16.28 -12.49 15.61
C GLU A 333 -17.29 -12.93 16.68
N ARG A 334 -17.44 -14.25 16.89
CA ARG A 334 -18.33 -14.79 17.94
C ARG A 334 -17.85 -14.42 19.34
N ALA A 335 -16.53 -14.41 19.56
CA ALA A 335 -15.96 -13.94 20.82
C ALA A 335 -16.25 -12.45 21.01
N GLY A 336 -15.97 -11.61 20.01
CA GLY A 336 -16.22 -10.17 20.03
C GLY A 336 -17.69 -9.81 20.26
N ALA A 337 -18.63 -10.58 19.70
CA ALA A 337 -20.07 -10.37 19.89
C ALA A 337 -20.51 -10.42 21.37
N LEU A 338 -19.76 -11.09 22.25
CA LEU A 338 -20.04 -11.10 23.69
C LEU A 338 -19.83 -9.72 24.34
N LEU A 339 -19.02 -8.83 23.75
CA LEU A 339 -18.83 -7.46 24.25
C LEU A 339 -20.12 -6.65 24.21
N ALA A 340 -21.06 -6.98 23.31
CA ALA A 340 -22.38 -6.35 23.26
C ALA A 340 -23.23 -6.63 24.52
N LEU A 341 -22.86 -7.63 25.33
CA LEU A 341 -23.51 -7.92 26.61
C LEU A 341 -23.02 -6.99 27.74
N ALA A 342 -21.99 -6.19 27.49
CA ALA A 342 -21.43 -5.24 28.43
C ALA A 342 -22.16 -3.89 28.42
N GLN A 343 -23.49 -3.88 28.24
CA GLN A 343 -24.30 -2.66 28.27
C GLN A 343 -24.54 -2.15 29.69
#